data_AF-A0A2V6PC38-F1
#
_entry.id   AF-A0A2V6PC38-F1
#
_cell.length_a   1.000
_cell.length_b   1.000
_cell.length_c   1.000
_cell.angle_alpha   90.00
_cell.angle_beta   90.00
_cell.angle_gamma   90.00
#
_symmetry.space_group_name_H-M   'P 1'
#
loop_
_entity.id
_entity.type
_entity.pdbx_description
1 polymer ?
#
loop_
_entity_poly.entity_id
_entity_poly.type
_entity_poly.pdbx_seq_one_letter_code
_entity_poly.pdbx_strand_id
1 'polypeptide(L)'
;MRVVSLQIESRSGNRFMETPDMLHEQLDGQLRLAQLDPLRGQQFSVRKRDGRVVPFDETRIQLALEAAFKADAGLQDDQPLPTAAQGDVIRVAHAVIHAAIAHAVKGDALEIEFIQDLVETKLMEASHHSIARRYVLYREERRKARALRDERTVEGAPQARPFVTRADNTRERLYPQRIRRCLIGACRGIESHCSARNLADETLRNLYDGVRPDEIERAMILAARSRIEREPDYTFVAARLLLRSIYREALPGFGTPAELAVQHRDHFQNCIARGVEVSRLTPDLLKFDLPRLAASLRPDRDQQFTYMGVQTLYDRYFLHHEGRRLETPQYFWMRVAMGLAINEGRQKNERAIEFYEVLSTFRFISSTPTLFNAGTLHPQLSSCYLSTVMDDLEHIFKVISDDAKLSKWAGGLGNDWTNIRATGAHIKGTNGTSQGVIPFLKV
;
A
#
# COMPACT_ATOMS: atom_id res chain seq x y z
N MET A 1 71.92 29.11 6.22
CA MET A 1 72.71 30.14 5.51
C MET A 1 72.20 30.20 4.07
N ARG A 2 71.64 31.35 3.67
CA ARG A 2 71.17 31.65 2.30
C ARG A 2 72.35 31.68 1.31
N VAL A 3 71.99 31.74 0.01
CA VAL A 3 72.63 32.37 -1.18
C VAL A 3 72.52 31.35 -2.33
N VAL A 4 71.60 31.39 -3.31
CA VAL A 4 71.14 32.40 -4.31
C VAL A 4 72.26 32.95 -5.18
N SER A 5 72.02 32.91 -6.51
CA SER A 5 72.67 33.68 -7.62
C SER A 5 73.71 32.87 -8.42
N LEU A 6 73.81 32.91 -9.76
CA LEU A 6 73.31 33.85 -10.76
C LEU A 6 73.43 33.23 -12.18
N GLN A 7 72.51 33.65 -13.05
CA GLN A 7 72.49 33.53 -14.51
C GLN A 7 73.73 34.10 -15.21
N ILE A 8 74.04 33.59 -16.42
CA ILE A 8 74.53 34.41 -17.54
C ILE A 8 73.84 33.98 -18.85
N GLU A 9 73.28 34.98 -19.53
CA GLU A 9 72.65 34.99 -20.85
C GLU A 9 73.68 35.12 -22.00
N SER A 10 73.28 34.73 -23.22
CA SER A 10 73.54 35.49 -24.46
C SER A 10 72.59 34.94 -25.56
N ARG A 11 71.46 35.58 -25.88
CA ARG A 11 71.19 36.74 -26.78
C ARG A 11 71.54 36.56 -28.27
N SER A 12 70.47 36.52 -29.09
CA SER A 12 70.23 37.35 -30.29
C SER A 12 68.82 37.02 -30.80
N GLY A 13 67.80 37.88 -30.66
CA GLY A 13 67.39 38.94 -31.62
C GLY A 13 66.54 38.33 -32.74
N ASN A 14 65.35 38.78 -33.17
CA ASN A 14 64.71 40.10 -33.11
C ASN A 14 63.21 39.99 -33.54
N ARG A 15 62.42 40.97 -33.06
CA ARG A 15 61.08 41.50 -33.38
C ARG A 15 60.12 40.92 -34.47
N PHE A 16 58.88 40.73 -34.03
CA PHE A 16 57.56 41.19 -34.53
C PHE A 16 57.42 41.70 -36.00
N MET A 17 56.54 41.06 -36.79
CA MET A 17 55.22 41.58 -37.26
C MET A 17 54.58 40.63 -38.31
N GLU A 18 53.24 40.51 -38.24
CA GLU A 18 52.26 40.18 -39.32
C GLU A 18 52.11 38.73 -39.86
N THR A 19 50.88 38.19 -39.71
CA THR A 19 50.23 37.04 -40.40
C THR A 19 49.83 37.40 -41.86
N PRO A 20 49.42 36.51 -42.82
CA PRO A 20 48.54 35.33 -42.62
C PRO A 20 48.62 34.15 -43.66
N ASP A 21 47.70 33.19 -43.48
CA ASP A 21 47.05 32.32 -44.48
C ASP A 21 47.76 31.12 -45.14
N MET A 22 47.01 30.00 -45.16
CA MET A 22 46.84 29.06 -46.30
C MET A 22 46.33 27.66 -45.91
N LEU A 23 45.80 27.44 -44.70
CA LEU A 23 44.98 26.23 -44.42
C LEU A 23 43.86 26.44 -43.37
N HIS A 24 43.72 27.64 -42.79
CA HIS A 24 42.64 28.00 -41.87
C HIS A 24 41.46 28.76 -42.52
N GLU A 25 41.55 29.07 -43.82
CA GLU A 25 40.75 30.16 -44.41
C GLU A 25 39.38 29.78 -44.98
N GLN A 26 38.83 28.59 -44.69
CA GLN A 26 37.48 28.23 -45.15
C GLN A 26 36.52 27.70 -44.09
N LEU A 27 36.90 27.69 -42.80
CA LEU A 27 35.99 27.29 -41.71
C LEU A 27 36.02 28.21 -40.48
N ASP A 28 36.66 29.39 -40.57
CA ASP A 28 36.74 30.37 -39.47
C ASP A 28 35.48 31.25 -39.29
N GLY A 29 34.38 30.95 -39.98
CA GLY A 29 33.19 31.81 -40.01
C GLY A 29 32.09 31.54 -38.98
N GLN A 30 32.03 30.40 -38.29
CA GLN A 30 30.77 30.01 -37.61
C GLN A 30 30.84 29.37 -36.22
N LEU A 31 32.00 29.24 -35.56
CA LEU A 31 32.09 28.46 -34.30
C LEU A 31 32.60 29.22 -33.06
N ARG A 32 32.41 30.54 -32.97
CA ARG A 32 32.75 31.33 -31.75
C ARG A 32 31.59 32.07 -31.08
N LEU A 33 30.35 31.61 -31.25
CA LEU A 33 29.19 32.23 -30.59
C LEU A 33 28.21 31.17 -30.09
N ALA A 34 28.46 30.61 -28.90
CA ALA A 34 27.41 29.87 -28.16
C ALA A 34 27.63 29.72 -26.63
N GLN A 35 28.79 30.12 -26.07
CA GLN A 35 28.94 30.16 -24.60
C GLN A 35 28.31 31.41 -23.93
N LEU A 36 27.66 32.30 -24.70
CA LEU A 36 27.13 33.57 -24.23
C LEU A 36 25.74 33.84 -24.83
N ASP A 37 24.76 34.09 -23.96
CA ASP A 37 23.47 34.70 -24.31
C ASP A 37 23.71 36.12 -24.86
N PRO A 38 23.26 36.46 -26.09
CA PRO A 38 23.45 37.79 -26.67
C PRO A 38 22.75 38.92 -25.90
N LEU A 39 21.90 38.64 -24.91
CA LEU A 39 21.14 39.66 -24.18
C LEU A 39 21.46 39.77 -22.68
N ARG A 40 22.11 38.78 -22.03
CA ARG A 40 22.37 38.83 -20.56
C ARG A 40 23.68 38.24 -20.03
N GLY A 41 24.56 37.68 -20.85
CA GLY A 41 25.89 37.22 -20.38
C GLY A 41 25.88 36.13 -19.28
N GLN A 42 24.83 35.31 -19.21
CA GLN A 42 24.75 34.19 -18.25
C GLN A 42 25.46 32.93 -18.77
N GLN A 43 26.29 32.32 -17.92
CA GLN A 43 26.85 30.98 -18.15
C GLN A 43 25.83 29.92 -17.75
N PHE A 44 25.44 29.04 -18.69
CA PHE A 44 24.56 27.92 -18.40
C PHE A 44 25.29 26.84 -17.60
N SER A 45 24.58 26.19 -16.68
CA SER A 45 25.13 25.13 -15.84
C SER A 45 24.25 23.88 -15.84
N VAL A 46 24.89 22.72 -15.69
CA VAL A 46 24.25 21.40 -15.68
C VAL A 46 24.41 20.77 -14.32
N ARG A 47 23.30 20.31 -13.73
CA ARG A 47 23.31 19.51 -12.52
C ARG A 47 23.62 18.06 -12.87
N LYS A 48 24.76 17.57 -12.38
CA LYS A 48 25.15 16.16 -12.46
C LYS A 48 24.38 15.33 -11.41
N ARG A 49 24.36 14.01 -11.62
CA ARG A 49 23.63 13.04 -10.76
C ARG A 49 24.18 12.95 -9.33
N ASP A 50 25.43 13.40 -9.11
CA ASP A 50 26.09 13.49 -7.79
C ASP A 50 25.77 14.81 -7.06
N GLY A 51 24.85 15.62 -7.59
CA GLY A 51 24.48 16.92 -7.05
C GLY A 51 25.42 18.07 -7.41
N ARG A 52 26.54 17.80 -8.10
CA ARG A 52 27.49 18.85 -8.53
C ARG A 52 26.93 19.64 -9.71
N VAL A 53 27.15 20.94 -9.69
CA VAL A 53 26.81 21.84 -10.79
C VAL A 53 28.08 22.11 -11.59
N VAL A 54 28.06 21.83 -12.88
CA VAL A 54 29.18 22.08 -13.80
C VAL A 54 28.75 23.04 -14.91
N PRO A 55 29.66 23.83 -15.51
CA PRO A 55 29.31 24.63 -16.68
C PRO A 55 28.82 23.74 -17.84
N PHE A 56 27.82 24.22 -18.57
CA PHE A 56 27.33 23.58 -19.78
C PHE A 56 28.43 23.60 -20.85
N ASP A 57 28.73 22.43 -21.39
CA ASP A 57 29.84 22.22 -22.32
C ASP A 57 29.32 21.47 -23.54
N GLU A 58 29.18 22.21 -24.65
CA GLU A 58 28.64 21.74 -25.92
C GLU A 58 29.51 20.66 -26.55
N THR A 59 30.82 20.71 -26.33
CA THR A 59 31.77 19.74 -26.90
C THR A 59 31.49 18.33 -26.40
N ARG A 60 30.96 18.18 -25.17
CA ARG A 60 30.60 16.88 -24.59
C ARG A 60 29.41 16.24 -25.27
N ILE A 61 28.45 17.03 -25.74
CA ILE A 61 27.28 16.53 -26.46
C ILE A 61 27.73 16.02 -27.83
N GLN A 62 28.60 16.77 -28.51
CA GLN A 62 29.18 16.38 -29.78
C GLN A 62 30.01 15.09 -29.66
N LEU A 63 30.89 14.99 -28.66
CA LEU A 63 31.70 13.79 -28.42
C LEU A 63 30.84 12.55 -28.08
N ALA A 64 29.76 12.74 -27.31
CA ALA A 64 28.84 11.65 -26.98
C ALA A 64 28.06 11.14 -28.21
N LEU A 65 27.63 12.06 -29.09
CA LEU A 65 27.00 11.72 -30.36
C LEU A 65 28.00 11.06 -31.32
N GLU A 66 29.22 11.58 -31.40
CA GLU A 66 30.29 10.99 -32.22
C GLU A 66 30.59 9.55 -31.81
N ALA A 67 30.71 9.30 -30.50
CA ALA A 67 30.90 7.95 -29.96
C ALA A 67 29.70 7.02 -30.29
N ALA A 68 28.47 7.54 -30.26
CA ALA A 68 27.28 6.78 -30.62
C ALA A 68 27.26 6.41 -32.12
N PHE A 69 27.64 7.33 -33.00
CA PHE A 69 27.74 7.10 -34.44
C PHE A 69 28.89 6.14 -34.79
N LYS A 70 30.05 6.26 -34.12
CA LYS A 70 31.17 5.32 -34.27
C LYS A 70 30.81 3.91 -33.82
N ALA A 71 30.14 3.79 -32.67
CA ALA A 71 29.66 2.52 -32.14
C ALA A 71 28.61 1.86 -33.06
N ASP A 72 27.77 2.64 -33.74
CA ASP A 72 26.80 2.10 -34.71
C ASP A 72 27.48 1.57 -35.98
N ALA A 73 28.49 2.29 -36.45
CA ALA A 73 29.30 1.94 -37.62
C ALA A 73 30.38 0.86 -37.35
N GLY A 74 30.58 0.46 -36.10
CA GLY A 74 31.60 -0.53 -35.72
C GLY A 74 33.04 -0.02 -35.86
N LEU A 75 33.24 1.30 -35.86
CA LEU A 75 34.55 1.94 -36.00
C LEU A 75 35.25 2.04 -34.63
N GLN A 76 36.57 1.92 -34.61
CA GLN A 76 37.38 2.18 -33.42
C GLN A 76 37.48 3.70 -33.16
N ASP A 77 37.72 4.10 -31.90
CA ASP A 77 37.72 5.52 -31.48
C ASP A 77 38.69 6.39 -32.30
N ASP A 78 39.79 5.80 -32.77
CA ASP A 78 40.87 6.45 -33.53
C ASP A 78 40.57 6.60 -35.04
N GLN A 79 39.45 6.05 -35.54
CA GLN A 79 39.06 6.18 -36.95
C GLN A 79 38.10 7.37 -37.16
N PRO A 80 38.34 8.23 -38.15
CA PRO A 80 37.45 9.34 -38.46
C PRO A 80 36.12 8.83 -39.02
N LEU A 81 35.02 9.48 -38.64
CA LEU A 81 33.71 9.20 -39.22
C LEU A 81 33.67 9.60 -40.70
N PRO A 82 32.88 8.90 -41.54
CA PRO A 82 32.60 9.35 -42.90
C PRO A 82 32.03 10.77 -42.91
N THR A 83 32.38 11.58 -43.91
CA THR A 83 31.99 13.00 -44.00
C THR A 83 30.47 13.23 -43.89
N ALA A 84 29.66 12.29 -44.40
CA ALA A 84 28.20 12.32 -44.27
C ALA A 84 27.73 12.14 -42.81
N ALA A 85 28.28 11.17 -42.07
CA ALA A 85 27.97 10.94 -40.67
C ALA A 85 28.48 12.07 -39.77
N GLN A 86 29.59 12.71 -40.13
CA GLN A 86 30.11 13.87 -39.42
C GLN A 86 29.17 15.09 -39.54
N GLY A 87 28.59 15.31 -40.73
CA GLY A 87 27.56 16.32 -40.93
C GLY A 87 26.27 16.05 -40.14
N ASP A 88 25.88 14.78 -40.04
CA ASP A 88 24.70 14.36 -39.25
C ASP A 88 24.92 14.55 -37.75
N VAL A 89 26.11 14.23 -37.22
CA VAL A 89 26.48 14.46 -35.82
C VAL A 89 26.41 15.95 -35.47
N ILE A 90 26.96 16.82 -36.31
CA ILE A 90 26.93 18.28 -36.10
C ILE A 90 25.47 18.79 -36.10
N ARG A 91 24.66 18.34 -37.07
CA ARG A 91 23.25 18.74 -37.18
C ARG A 91 22.44 18.34 -35.94
N VAL A 92 22.59 17.09 -35.47
CA VAL A 92 21.90 16.60 -34.27
C VAL A 92 22.43 17.30 -33.01
N ALA A 93 23.74 17.51 -32.90
CA ALA A 93 24.34 18.22 -31.78
C ALA A 93 23.80 19.65 -31.66
N HIS A 94 23.73 20.40 -32.77
CA HIS A 94 23.15 21.74 -32.79
C HIS A 94 21.67 21.75 -32.39
N ALA A 95 20.88 20.78 -32.84
CA ALA A 95 19.46 20.66 -32.46
C ALA A 95 19.28 20.39 -30.96
N VAL A 96 20.15 19.57 -30.35
CA VAL A 96 20.15 19.28 -28.91
C VAL A 96 20.57 20.52 -28.12
N ILE A 97 21.65 21.19 -28.53
CA ILE A 97 22.16 22.39 -27.86
C ILE A 97 21.11 23.49 -27.89
N HIS A 98 20.49 23.75 -29.04
CA HIS A 98 19.44 24.76 -29.17
C HIS A 98 18.23 24.45 -28.27
N ALA A 99 17.81 23.18 -28.18
CA ALA A 99 16.72 22.78 -27.29
C ALA A 99 17.08 22.90 -25.80
N ALA A 100 18.33 22.57 -25.43
CA ALA A 100 18.81 22.70 -24.06
C ALA A 100 18.92 24.17 -23.62
N ILE A 101 19.44 25.05 -24.49
CA ILE A 101 19.51 26.49 -24.23
C ILE A 101 18.09 27.09 -24.13
N ALA A 102 17.18 26.74 -25.04
CA ALA A 102 15.80 27.22 -25.01
C ALA A 102 15.05 26.80 -23.72
N HIS A 103 15.40 25.66 -23.14
CA HIS A 103 14.87 25.21 -21.85
C HIS A 103 15.49 26.00 -20.69
N ALA A 104 16.80 26.21 -20.70
CA ALA A 104 17.49 26.97 -19.66
C ALA A 104 17.10 28.46 -19.61
N VAL A 105 16.83 29.07 -20.77
CA VAL A 105 16.36 30.48 -20.86
C VAL A 105 14.97 30.66 -20.23
N LYS A 106 14.16 29.60 -20.14
CA LYS A 106 12.85 29.63 -19.45
C LYS A 106 12.97 29.59 -17.91
N GLY A 107 14.18 29.44 -17.37
CA GLY A 107 14.46 29.40 -15.93
C GLY A 107 14.48 28.00 -15.32
N ASP A 108 14.37 26.95 -16.14
CA ASP A 108 14.39 25.56 -15.68
C ASP A 108 15.84 25.04 -15.49
N ALA A 109 16.04 24.19 -14.49
CA ALA A 109 17.36 23.60 -14.22
C ALA A 109 17.72 22.51 -15.24
N LEU A 110 18.87 22.64 -15.90
CA LEU A 110 19.38 21.61 -16.81
C LEU A 110 19.95 20.42 -16.03
N GLU A 111 19.20 19.33 -15.99
CA GLU A 111 19.69 18.06 -15.47
C GLU A 111 20.39 17.23 -16.55
N ILE A 112 21.41 16.46 -16.16
CA ILE A 112 22.11 15.60 -17.12
C ILE A 112 21.21 14.52 -17.75
N GLU A 113 20.19 14.04 -17.04
CA GLU A 113 19.21 13.10 -17.59
C GLU A 113 18.36 13.77 -18.67
N PHE A 114 17.95 15.02 -18.45
CA PHE A 114 17.19 15.81 -19.42
C PHE A 114 17.96 16.03 -20.72
N ILE A 115 19.26 16.34 -20.65
CA ILE A 115 20.12 16.47 -21.85
C ILE A 115 20.22 15.13 -22.59
N GLN A 116 20.27 14.00 -21.86
CA GLN A 116 20.30 12.68 -22.49
C GLN A 116 18.98 12.32 -23.18
N ASP A 117 17.84 12.68 -22.58
CA ASP A 117 16.52 12.48 -23.18
C ASP A 117 16.33 13.37 -24.44
N LEU A 118 16.91 14.57 -24.45
CA LEU A 118 16.97 15.44 -25.63
C LEU A 118 17.81 14.80 -26.75
N VAL A 119 18.97 14.22 -26.43
CA VAL A 119 19.80 13.51 -27.41
C VAL A 119 19.02 12.36 -28.06
N GLU A 120 18.33 11.54 -27.27
CA GLU A 120 17.50 10.45 -27.77
C GLU A 120 16.38 10.96 -28.68
N THR A 121 15.67 12.00 -28.23
CA THR A 121 14.57 12.61 -28.98
C THR A 121 15.05 13.16 -30.33
N LYS A 122 16.17 13.90 -30.34
CA LYS A 122 16.71 14.48 -31.58
C LYS A 122 17.33 13.46 -32.53
N LEU A 123 17.88 12.36 -32.02
CA LEU A 123 18.29 11.23 -32.85
C LEU A 123 17.08 10.53 -33.51
N MET A 124 15.97 10.41 -32.79
CA MET A 124 14.72 9.83 -33.34
C MET A 124 14.06 10.74 -34.38
N GLU A 125 14.00 12.06 -34.13
CA GLU A 125 13.48 13.05 -35.07
C GLU A 125 14.31 13.12 -36.37
N ALA A 126 15.62 12.95 -36.28
CA ALA A 126 16.54 12.89 -37.42
C ALA A 126 16.55 11.52 -38.14
N SER A 127 15.60 10.62 -37.83
CA SER A 127 15.46 9.28 -38.42
C SER A 127 16.66 8.33 -38.20
N HIS A 128 17.55 8.63 -37.25
CA HIS A 128 18.69 7.77 -36.89
C HIS A 128 18.28 6.71 -35.83
N HIS A 129 17.30 5.86 -36.19
CA HIS A 129 16.67 4.93 -35.25
C HIS A 129 17.61 3.83 -34.71
N SER A 130 18.57 3.36 -35.51
CA SER A 130 19.58 2.36 -35.08
C SER A 130 20.48 2.94 -33.99
N ILE A 131 20.97 4.15 -34.21
CA ILE A 131 21.87 4.89 -33.33
C ILE A 131 21.16 5.24 -32.02
N ALA A 132 19.91 5.74 -32.09
CA ALA A 132 19.09 6.02 -30.92
C ALA A 132 18.90 4.77 -30.04
N ARG A 133 18.58 3.62 -30.65
CA ARG A 133 18.40 2.36 -29.90
C ARG A 133 19.70 1.90 -29.22
N ARG A 134 20.84 1.99 -29.91
CA ARG A 134 22.15 1.65 -29.34
C ARG A 134 22.56 2.61 -28.21
N TYR A 135 22.30 3.90 -28.37
CA TYR A 135 22.55 4.92 -27.36
C TYR A 135 21.74 4.66 -26.08
N VAL A 136 20.45 4.33 -26.21
CA VAL A 136 19.57 3.95 -25.08
C VAL A 136 20.09 2.70 -24.36
N LEU A 137 20.47 1.66 -25.11
CA LEU A 137 21.03 0.43 -24.54
C LEU A 137 22.32 0.70 -23.76
N TYR A 138 23.24 1.50 -24.33
CA TYR A 138 24.48 1.89 -23.67
C TYR A 138 24.23 2.71 -22.39
N ARG A 139 23.27 3.63 -22.41
CA ARG A 139 22.84 4.43 -21.24
C ARG A 139 22.32 3.53 -20.12
N GLU A 140 21.47 2.55 -20.46
CA GLU A 140 20.91 1.57 -19.52
C GLU A 140 21.98 0.64 -18.93
N GLU A 141 22.91 0.12 -19.74
CA GLU A 141 24.02 -0.70 -19.25
C GLU A 141 24.92 0.07 -18.29
N ARG A 142 25.25 1.33 -18.61
CA ARG A 142 26.00 2.20 -17.70
C ARG A 142 25.18 2.53 -16.45
N ARG A 143 23.86 2.72 -16.54
CA ARG A 143 22.97 2.93 -15.38
C ARG A 143 22.99 1.70 -14.45
N LYS A 144 22.89 0.48 -14.99
CA LYS A 144 23.00 -0.78 -14.25
C LYS A 144 24.38 -0.97 -13.62
N ALA A 145 25.45 -0.78 -14.40
CA ALA A 145 26.83 -0.90 -13.90
C ALA A 145 27.16 0.10 -12.77
N ARG A 146 26.50 1.27 -12.77
CA ARG A 146 26.60 2.27 -11.69
C ARG A 146 25.76 1.89 -10.47
N ALA A 147 24.53 1.42 -10.65
CA ALA A 147 23.72 0.89 -9.54
C ALA A 147 24.44 -0.26 -8.79
N LEU A 148 25.17 -1.10 -9.51
CA LEU A 148 26.03 -2.15 -8.94
C LEU A 148 27.32 -1.63 -8.28
N ARG A 149 27.82 -0.44 -8.66
CA ARG A 149 29.00 0.20 -8.04
C ARG A 149 28.64 1.09 -6.85
N ASP A 150 27.49 1.74 -6.85
CA ASP A 150 26.98 2.56 -5.73
C ASP A 150 26.63 1.70 -4.50
N GLU A 151 26.45 0.38 -4.64
CA GLU A 151 26.43 -0.56 -3.51
C GLU A 151 27.80 -0.67 -2.78
N ARG A 152 28.90 -0.20 -3.38
CA ARG A 152 30.26 -0.39 -2.84
C ARG A 152 31.05 0.88 -2.54
N THR A 153 30.57 2.07 -2.86
CA THR A 153 31.26 3.33 -2.49
C THR A 153 30.30 4.49 -2.26
N VAL A 154 29.69 4.55 -1.07
CA VAL A 154 29.44 5.79 -0.33
C VAL A 154 29.61 5.47 1.17
N GLU A 155 30.30 6.36 1.85
CA GLU A 155 30.71 6.29 3.26
C GLU A 155 29.62 5.79 4.21
N GLY A 156 30.02 4.89 5.10
CA GLY A 156 29.18 4.32 6.15
C GLY A 156 28.81 5.35 7.23
N ALA A 157 27.76 6.13 6.98
CA ALA A 157 26.85 6.48 8.06
C ALA A 157 25.87 5.30 8.21
N PRO A 158 25.86 4.56 9.34
CA PRO A 158 24.78 3.62 9.58
C PRO A 158 23.49 4.42 9.54
N GLN A 159 22.58 4.08 8.62
CA GLN A 159 21.22 4.60 8.61
C GLN A 159 20.73 4.54 10.06
N ALA A 160 20.49 5.71 10.69
CA ALA A 160 20.13 5.78 12.09
C ALA A 160 18.91 4.88 12.27
N ARG A 161 19.08 3.76 12.99
CA ARG A 161 17.99 2.80 13.15
C ARG A 161 16.90 3.54 13.91
N PRO A 162 15.68 3.67 13.34
CA PRO A 162 14.64 4.44 13.98
C PRO A 162 14.34 3.84 15.36
N PHE A 163 14.00 4.70 16.31
CA PHE A 163 13.53 4.29 17.62
C PHE A 163 12.04 3.96 17.56
N VAL A 164 11.62 3.01 18.38
CA VAL A 164 10.22 2.68 18.63
C VAL A 164 9.81 3.35 19.94
N THR A 165 8.76 4.16 19.90
CA THR A 165 8.22 4.81 21.11
C THR A 165 7.08 3.97 21.65
N ARG A 166 7.24 3.45 22.87
CA ARG A 166 6.19 2.71 23.58
C ARG A 166 5.17 3.68 24.21
N ALA A 167 4.04 3.16 24.66
CA ALA A 167 2.98 3.96 25.27
C ALA A 167 3.42 4.68 26.57
N ASP A 168 4.47 4.19 27.22
CA ASP A 168 5.10 4.76 28.41
C ASP A 168 6.19 5.81 28.08
N ASN A 169 6.27 6.27 26.82
CA ASN A 169 7.31 7.16 26.29
C ASN A 169 8.74 6.58 26.32
N THR A 170 8.91 5.30 26.64
CA THR A 170 10.24 4.66 26.53
C THR A 170 10.60 4.46 25.07
N ARG A 171 11.86 4.75 24.74
CA ARG A 171 12.42 4.59 23.40
C ARG A 171 13.28 3.33 23.35
N GLU A 172 12.87 2.36 22.53
CA GLU A 172 13.65 1.15 22.25
C GLU A 172 14.19 1.24 20.82
N ARG A 173 15.38 0.68 20.56
CA ARG A 173 15.89 0.58 19.20
C ARG A 173 14.99 -0.34 18.35
N LEU A 174 14.62 0.07 17.14
CA LEU A 174 13.96 -0.83 16.21
C LEU A 174 14.91 -1.97 15.84
N TYR A 175 14.42 -3.20 15.96
CA TYR A 175 15.11 -4.41 15.50
C TYR A 175 14.43 -4.94 14.23
N PRO A 176 14.96 -4.65 13.02
CA PRO A 176 14.37 -5.09 11.75
C PRO A 176 14.17 -6.61 11.67
N GLN A 177 14.99 -7.38 12.39
CA GLN A 177 14.88 -8.84 12.45
C GLN A 177 13.55 -9.31 13.06
N ARG A 178 12.95 -8.53 13.98
CA ARG A 178 11.63 -8.86 14.55
C ARG A 178 10.53 -8.75 13.49
N ILE A 179 10.56 -7.68 12.67
CA ILE A 179 9.63 -7.48 11.55
C ILE A 179 9.81 -8.60 10.52
N ARG A 180 11.06 -8.88 10.11
CA ARG A 180 11.37 -9.95 9.15
C ARG A 180 10.87 -11.31 9.64
N ARG A 181 11.13 -11.69 10.90
CA ARG A 181 10.66 -12.95 11.48
C ARG A 181 9.13 -13.04 11.51
N CYS A 182 8.45 -11.93 11.80
CA CYS A 182 6.99 -11.87 11.79
C CYS A 182 6.43 -12.12 10.37
N LEU A 183 6.98 -11.45 9.36
CA LEU A 183 6.56 -11.60 7.97
C LEU A 183 6.89 -12.97 7.40
N ILE A 184 8.04 -13.56 7.75
CA ILE A 184 8.37 -14.95 7.40
C ILE A 184 7.32 -15.90 7.98
N GLY A 185 6.94 -15.72 9.24
CA GLY A 185 5.90 -16.53 9.87
C GLY A 185 4.53 -16.37 9.19
N ALA A 186 4.19 -15.16 8.76
CA ALA A 186 2.93 -14.87 8.06
C ALA A 186 2.89 -15.46 6.63
N CYS A 187 4.03 -15.57 5.95
CA CYS A 187 4.15 -16.20 4.62
C CYS A 187 4.24 -17.73 4.66
N ARG A 188 4.23 -18.36 5.84
CA ARG A 188 4.43 -19.82 5.96
C ARG A 188 3.39 -20.62 5.17
N GLY A 189 3.85 -21.56 4.34
CA GLY A 189 3.02 -22.40 3.48
C GLY A 189 2.55 -21.74 2.17
N ILE A 190 2.92 -20.49 1.91
CA ILE A 190 2.63 -19.73 0.67
C ILE A 190 3.88 -18.97 0.17
N GLU A 191 5.07 -19.47 0.52
CA GLU A 191 6.36 -18.82 0.25
C GLU A 191 6.68 -18.74 -1.25
N SER A 192 6.11 -19.65 -2.06
CA SER A 192 6.27 -19.65 -3.52
C SER A 192 5.64 -18.42 -4.18
N HIS A 193 4.56 -17.90 -3.59
CA HIS A 193 3.77 -16.81 -4.17
C HIS A 193 4.01 -15.49 -3.41
N CYS A 194 4.28 -15.57 -2.10
CA CYS A 194 4.42 -14.41 -1.21
C CYS A 194 5.86 -14.20 -0.72
N SER A 195 6.46 -13.07 -1.09
CA SER A 195 7.84 -12.71 -0.67
C SER A 195 7.85 -11.91 0.64
N ALA A 196 8.23 -12.59 1.74
CA ALA A 196 8.45 -11.94 3.04
C ALA A 196 9.55 -10.86 2.99
N ARG A 197 10.56 -11.03 2.12
CA ARG A 197 11.63 -10.03 1.93
C ARG A 197 11.07 -8.73 1.37
N ASN A 198 10.28 -8.82 0.30
CA ASN A 198 9.69 -7.65 -0.34
C ASN A 198 8.74 -6.91 0.62
N LEU A 199 7.96 -7.66 1.41
CA LEU A 199 7.11 -7.10 2.45
C LEU A 199 7.94 -6.38 3.54
N ALA A 200 9.05 -6.97 3.96
CA ALA A 200 9.89 -6.39 5.00
C ALA A 200 10.55 -5.10 4.52
N ASP A 201 11.11 -5.11 3.31
CA ASP A 201 11.74 -3.93 2.71
C ASP A 201 10.73 -2.79 2.53
N GLU A 202 9.50 -3.12 2.09
CA GLU A 202 8.41 -2.14 1.99
C GLU A 202 7.95 -1.60 3.35
N THR A 203 7.81 -2.48 4.34
CA THR A 203 7.41 -2.07 5.69
C THR A 203 8.44 -1.11 6.26
N LEU A 204 9.73 -1.48 6.21
CA LEU A 204 10.83 -0.70 6.76
C LEU A 204 10.99 0.66 6.09
N ARG A 205 10.74 0.76 4.77
CA ARG A 205 10.77 2.04 4.04
C ARG A 205 9.71 3.04 4.53
N ASN A 206 8.58 2.55 5.02
CA ASN A 206 7.46 3.38 5.46
C ASN A 206 7.49 3.70 6.97
N LEU A 207 8.51 3.24 7.70
CA LEU A 207 8.68 3.57 9.13
C LEU A 207 9.46 4.87 9.31
N TYR A 208 9.08 5.64 10.33
CA TYR A 208 9.73 6.89 10.72
C TYR A 208 10.33 6.77 12.14
N ASP A 209 11.20 7.72 12.52
CA ASP A 209 11.79 7.73 13.86
C ASP A 209 10.73 8.02 14.94
N GLY A 210 10.70 7.19 15.98
CA GLY A 210 9.71 7.28 17.05
C GLY A 210 8.39 6.56 16.78
N VAL A 211 8.30 5.75 15.72
CA VAL A 211 7.09 4.98 15.36
C VAL A 211 6.57 4.12 16.52
N ARG A 212 5.25 4.01 16.68
CA ARG A 212 4.64 3.19 17.75
C ARG A 212 4.51 1.73 17.33
N PRO A 213 4.54 0.77 18.28
CA PRO A 213 4.41 -0.66 17.97
C PRO A 213 3.16 -1.04 17.17
N ASP A 214 2.01 -0.41 17.45
CA ASP A 214 0.77 -0.64 16.73
C ASP A 214 0.81 -0.08 15.29
N GLU A 215 1.56 1.01 15.06
CA GLU A 215 1.77 1.55 13.72
C GLU A 215 2.67 0.63 12.88
N ILE A 216 3.66 -0.04 13.49
CA ILE A 216 4.47 -1.05 12.80
C ILE A 216 3.58 -2.21 12.33
N GLU A 217 2.64 -2.65 13.16
CA GLU A 217 1.69 -3.70 12.81
C GLU A 217 0.76 -3.29 11.67
N ARG A 218 0.19 -2.08 11.74
CA ARG A 218 -0.60 -1.51 10.64
C ARG A 218 0.23 -1.40 9.35
N ALA A 219 1.48 -0.96 9.43
CA ALA A 219 2.37 -0.87 8.27
C ALA A 219 2.59 -2.24 7.61
N MET A 220 2.82 -3.30 8.40
CA MET A 220 2.95 -4.67 7.87
C MET A 220 1.66 -5.13 7.18
N ILE A 221 0.49 -4.88 7.79
CA ILE A 221 -0.82 -5.25 7.23
C ILE A 221 -1.06 -4.49 5.92
N LEU A 222 -0.81 -3.19 5.87
CA LEU A 222 -0.96 -2.36 4.68
C LEU A 222 -0.03 -2.81 3.56
N ALA A 223 1.23 -3.13 3.87
CA ALA A 223 2.19 -3.66 2.91
C ALA A 223 1.74 -5.00 2.31
N ALA A 224 1.13 -5.89 3.09
CA ALA A 224 0.55 -7.12 2.57
C ALA A 224 -0.72 -6.84 1.74
N ARG A 225 -1.63 -6.01 2.26
CA ARG A 225 -2.91 -5.68 1.61
C ARG A 225 -2.73 -5.04 0.23
N SER A 226 -1.77 -4.13 0.06
CA SER A 226 -1.53 -3.45 -1.23
C SER A 226 -1.04 -4.39 -2.33
N ARG A 227 -0.61 -5.62 -1.99
CA ARG A 227 -0.14 -6.62 -2.95
C ARG A 227 -1.20 -7.65 -3.35
N ILE A 228 -2.36 -7.66 -2.69
CA ILE A 228 -3.46 -8.59 -2.98
C ILE A 228 -3.92 -8.48 -4.45
N GLU A 229 -3.88 -7.27 -5.01
CA GLU A 229 -4.25 -7.03 -6.42
C GLU A 229 -3.30 -7.71 -7.40
N ARG A 230 -2.02 -7.86 -7.04
CA ARG A 230 -1.00 -8.49 -7.89
C ARG A 230 -0.92 -10.00 -7.69
N GLU A 231 -1.12 -10.44 -6.46
CA GLU A 231 -1.04 -11.83 -6.05
C GLU A 231 -2.08 -12.08 -4.94
N PRO A 232 -3.17 -12.81 -5.23
CA PRO A 232 -4.26 -13.05 -4.29
C PRO A 232 -3.83 -13.64 -2.94
N ASP A 233 -2.79 -14.48 -2.90
CA ASP A 233 -2.36 -15.17 -1.67
C ASP A 233 -1.86 -14.21 -0.57
N TYR A 234 -1.51 -12.97 -0.92
CA TYR A 234 -1.23 -11.93 0.09
C TYR A 234 -2.44 -11.64 0.99
N THR A 235 -3.67 -12.03 0.60
CA THR A 235 -4.85 -11.92 1.47
C THR A 235 -4.71 -12.74 2.74
N PHE A 236 -4.10 -13.92 2.66
CA PHE A 236 -3.85 -14.78 3.82
C PHE A 236 -2.71 -14.22 4.68
N VAL A 237 -1.67 -13.65 4.06
CA VAL A 237 -0.59 -12.97 4.79
C VAL A 237 -1.15 -11.79 5.60
N ALA A 238 -1.97 -10.94 4.96
CA ALA A 238 -2.61 -9.81 5.62
C ALA A 238 -3.56 -10.26 6.74
N ALA A 239 -4.35 -11.32 6.51
CA ALA A 239 -5.22 -11.92 7.52
C ALA A 239 -4.42 -12.41 8.74
N ARG A 240 -3.31 -13.14 8.52
CA ARG A 240 -2.44 -13.67 9.59
C ARG A 240 -1.81 -12.56 10.43
N LEU A 241 -1.42 -11.46 9.80
CA LEU A 241 -0.89 -10.28 10.50
C LEU A 241 -1.99 -9.61 11.34
N LEU A 242 -3.20 -9.45 10.80
CA LEU A 242 -4.33 -8.90 11.53
C LEU A 242 -4.74 -9.80 12.71
N LEU A 243 -4.83 -11.11 12.51
CA LEU A 243 -5.11 -12.09 13.57
C LEU A 243 -4.10 -11.98 14.72
N ARG A 244 -2.82 -11.75 14.41
CA ARG A 244 -1.81 -11.55 15.45
C ARG A 244 -2.11 -10.33 16.33
N SER A 245 -2.59 -9.23 15.76
CA SER A 245 -3.04 -8.05 16.52
C SER A 245 -4.22 -8.42 17.42
N ILE A 246 -5.20 -9.14 16.87
CA ILE A 246 -6.42 -9.58 17.58
C ILE A 246 -6.06 -10.49 18.74
N TYR A 247 -5.15 -11.45 18.57
CA TYR A 247 -4.71 -12.33 19.64
C TYR A 247 -4.02 -11.57 20.77
N ARG A 248 -3.18 -10.57 20.47
CA ARG A 248 -2.55 -9.76 21.53
C ARG A 248 -3.57 -8.93 22.30
N GLU A 249 -4.63 -8.52 21.64
CA GLU A 249 -5.70 -7.75 22.25
C GLU A 249 -6.62 -8.63 23.11
N ALA A 250 -7.05 -9.78 22.61
CA ALA A 250 -8.04 -10.64 23.24
C ALA A 250 -7.45 -11.74 24.16
N LEU A 251 -6.21 -12.19 23.93
CA LEU A 251 -5.53 -13.22 24.72
C LEU A 251 -4.38 -12.63 25.56
N PRO A 252 -4.57 -12.47 26.88
CA PRO A 252 -3.51 -12.01 27.76
C PRO A 252 -2.28 -12.92 27.68
N GLY A 253 -1.07 -12.35 27.56
CA GLY A 253 0.16 -13.13 27.55
C GLY A 253 0.50 -13.83 26.22
N PHE A 254 -0.28 -13.62 25.15
CA PHE A 254 0.04 -14.19 23.85
C PHE A 254 1.40 -13.70 23.31
N GLY A 255 2.38 -14.61 23.25
CA GLY A 255 3.71 -14.36 22.71
C GLY A 255 3.94 -15.03 21.35
N THR A 256 3.86 -16.36 21.33
CA THR A 256 4.24 -17.18 20.18
C THR A 256 3.08 -18.01 19.61
N PRO A 257 3.09 -18.31 18.30
CA PRO A 257 2.09 -19.19 17.70
C PRO A 257 2.06 -20.61 18.28
N ALA A 258 3.16 -21.10 18.86
CA ALA A 258 3.23 -22.44 19.44
C ALA A 258 2.33 -22.60 20.68
N GLU A 259 2.15 -21.52 21.43
CA GLU A 259 1.31 -21.51 22.64
C GLU A 259 -0.15 -21.20 22.32
N LEU A 260 -0.49 -20.86 21.07
CA LEU A 260 -1.81 -20.35 20.69
C LEU A 260 -2.95 -21.29 21.10
N ALA A 261 -2.78 -22.60 20.90
CA ALA A 261 -3.80 -23.59 21.26
C ALA A 261 -3.96 -23.80 22.77
N VAL A 262 -2.90 -23.60 23.54
CA VAL A 262 -2.96 -23.66 25.02
C VAL A 262 -3.62 -22.40 25.54
N GLN A 263 -3.16 -21.22 25.08
CA GLN A 263 -3.72 -19.92 25.44
C GLN A 263 -5.21 -19.81 25.13
N HIS A 264 -5.65 -20.30 23.97
CA HIS A 264 -7.08 -20.34 23.64
C HIS A 264 -7.88 -21.18 24.65
N ARG A 265 -7.35 -22.33 25.07
CA ARG A 265 -8.02 -23.20 26.03
C ARG A 265 -8.11 -22.56 27.41
N ASP A 266 -6.98 -22.05 27.89
CA ASP A 266 -6.86 -21.51 29.25
C ASP A 266 -7.68 -20.21 29.45
N HIS A 267 -7.79 -19.39 28.40
CA HIS A 267 -8.49 -18.11 28.49
C HIS A 267 -9.97 -18.15 28.07
N PHE A 268 -10.47 -19.25 27.50
CA PHE A 268 -11.84 -19.31 26.99
C PHE A 268 -12.88 -19.09 28.09
N GLN A 269 -12.72 -19.77 29.22
CA GLN A 269 -13.64 -19.64 30.35
C GLN A 269 -13.65 -18.20 30.91
N ASN A 270 -12.47 -17.58 31.00
CA ASN A 270 -12.33 -16.19 31.44
C ASN A 270 -12.98 -15.21 30.47
N CYS A 271 -12.90 -15.46 29.16
CA CYS A 271 -13.58 -14.68 28.13
C CYS A 271 -15.11 -14.71 28.31
N ILE A 272 -15.69 -15.89 28.50
CA ILE A 272 -17.14 -16.04 28.72
C ILE A 272 -17.55 -15.37 30.05
N ALA A 273 -16.82 -15.61 31.14
CA ALA A 273 -17.09 -14.99 32.43
C ALA A 273 -17.05 -13.47 32.35
N ARG A 274 -16.02 -12.89 31.71
CA ARG A 274 -15.91 -11.45 31.50
C ARG A 274 -17.05 -10.91 30.64
N GLY A 275 -17.41 -11.60 29.57
CA GLY A 275 -18.54 -11.20 28.71
C GLY A 275 -19.87 -11.16 29.45
N VAL A 276 -20.10 -12.07 30.39
CA VAL A 276 -21.27 -12.05 31.28
C VAL A 276 -21.18 -10.90 32.30
N GLU A 277 -20.02 -10.71 32.92
CA GLU A 277 -19.77 -9.63 33.89
C GLU A 277 -20.07 -8.24 33.29
N VAL A 278 -19.62 -7.99 32.06
CA VAL A 278 -19.89 -6.72 31.35
C VAL A 278 -21.25 -6.68 30.65
N SER A 279 -22.15 -7.63 30.96
CA SER A 279 -23.51 -7.69 30.40
C SER A 279 -23.55 -7.73 28.85
N ARG A 280 -22.55 -8.35 28.23
CA ARG A 280 -22.52 -8.60 26.78
C ARG A 280 -22.98 -10.01 26.42
N LEU A 281 -22.88 -10.95 27.36
CA LEU A 281 -23.31 -12.35 27.23
C LEU A 281 -24.39 -12.71 28.22
N THR A 282 -25.24 -13.68 27.86
CA THR A 282 -26.19 -14.27 28.82
C THR A 282 -25.46 -15.15 29.85
N PRO A 283 -25.83 -15.08 31.15
CA PRO A 283 -25.33 -15.99 32.18
C PRO A 283 -25.56 -17.47 31.86
N ASP A 284 -26.53 -17.81 30.99
CA ASP A 284 -26.80 -19.19 30.59
C ASP A 284 -25.60 -19.87 29.92
N LEU A 285 -24.70 -19.10 29.29
CA LEU A 285 -23.48 -19.64 28.71
C LEU A 285 -22.55 -20.27 29.76
N LEU A 286 -22.61 -19.82 31.02
CA LEU A 286 -21.82 -20.39 32.11
C LEU A 286 -22.32 -21.77 32.55
N LYS A 287 -23.51 -22.19 32.12
CA LYS A 287 -24.07 -23.51 32.43
C LYS A 287 -23.51 -24.62 31.54
N PHE A 288 -22.69 -24.29 30.54
CA PHE A 288 -22.01 -25.27 29.69
C PHE A 288 -20.77 -25.84 30.37
N ASP A 289 -20.29 -26.99 29.89
CA ASP A 289 -18.99 -27.54 30.26
C ASP A 289 -17.89 -26.79 29.50
N LEU A 290 -17.52 -25.61 30.00
CA LEU A 290 -16.55 -24.73 29.35
C LEU A 290 -15.17 -25.38 29.16
N PRO A 291 -14.62 -26.19 30.10
CA PRO A 291 -13.39 -26.94 29.86
C PRO A 291 -13.50 -27.90 28.67
N ARG A 292 -14.61 -28.64 28.55
CA ARG A 292 -14.84 -29.53 27.41
C ARG A 292 -14.95 -28.77 26.09
N LEU A 293 -15.68 -27.65 26.07
CA LEU A 293 -15.79 -26.80 24.88
C LEU A 293 -14.45 -26.17 24.49
N ALA A 294 -13.70 -25.66 25.46
CA ALA A 294 -12.36 -25.13 25.26
C ALA A 294 -11.45 -26.17 24.58
N ALA A 295 -11.47 -27.42 25.03
CA ALA A 295 -10.68 -28.51 24.46
C ALA A 295 -11.02 -28.80 22.98
N SER A 296 -12.21 -28.43 22.52
CA SER A 296 -12.63 -28.61 21.11
C SER A 296 -12.18 -27.47 20.19
N LEU A 297 -11.66 -26.36 20.72
CA LEU A 297 -11.22 -25.22 19.91
C LEU A 297 -10.03 -25.59 19.02
N ARG A 298 -10.08 -25.11 17.78
CA ARG A 298 -9.10 -25.36 16.70
C ARG A 298 -8.56 -24.04 16.13
N PRO A 299 -7.62 -23.37 16.81
CA PRO A 299 -7.03 -22.11 16.34
C PRO A 299 -6.29 -22.21 14.99
N ASP A 300 -5.94 -23.42 14.55
CA ASP A 300 -5.43 -23.67 13.20
C ASP A 300 -6.44 -23.24 12.11
N ARG A 301 -7.75 -23.25 12.41
CA ARG A 301 -8.80 -22.81 11.48
C ARG A 301 -8.77 -21.32 11.18
N ASP A 302 -8.17 -20.51 12.06
CA ASP A 302 -8.02 -19.08 11.80
C ASP A 302 -7.15 -18.81 10.56
N GLN A 303 -6.29 -19.77 10.17
CA GLN A 303 -5.47 -19.68 8.96
C GLN A 303 -6.27 -19.77 7.66
N GLN A 304 -7.55 -20.14 7.70
CA GLN A 304 -8.43 -20.24 6.54
C GLN A 304 -9.01 -18.89 6.13
N PHE A 305 -8.96 -17.88 7.00
CA PHE A 305 -9.56 -16.59 6.70
C PHE A 305 -8.78 -15.79 5.65
N THR A 306 -9.52 -15.16 4.76
CA THR A 306 -9.03 -14.03 3.96
C THR A 306 -9.01 -12.75 4.80
N TYR A 307 -8.25 -11.74 4.36
CA TYR A 307 -8.13 -10.47 5.07
C TYR A 307 -9.48 -9.80 5.32
N MET A 308 -10.34 -9.75 4.29
CA MET A 308 -11.68 -9.16 4.40
C MET A 308 -12.59 -9.91 5.37
N GLY A 309 -12.42 -11.23 5.50
CA GLY A 309 -13.14 -12.04 6.47
C GLY A 309 -12.78 -11.66 7.91
N VAL A 310 -11.48 -11.64 8.24
CA VAL A 310 -11.01 -11.24 9.57
C VAL A 310 -11.39 -9.80 9.89
N GLN A 311 -11.20 -8.88 8.94
CA GLN A 311 -11.54 -7.47 9.09
C GLN A 311 -13.03 -7.28 9.39
N THR A 312 -13.90 -7.98 8.65
CA THR A 312 -15.35 -7.95 8.86
C THR A 312 -15.72 -8.40 10.27
N LEU A 313 -15.13 -9.51 10.74
CA LEU A 313 -15.38 -10.01 12.09
C LEU A 313 -14.91 -9.03 13.16
N TYR A 314 -13.70 -8.50 13.01
CA TYR A 314 -13.11 -7.56 13.95
C TYR A 314 -13.91 -6.25 14.06
N ASP A 315 -14.32 -5.68 12.93
CA ASP A 315 -14.99 -4.38 12.91
C ASP A 315 -16.41 -4.46 13.47
N ARG A 316 -17.12 -5.56 13.21
CA ARG A 316 -18.58 -5.63 13.42
C ARG A 316 -19.06 -6.74 14.35
N TYR A 317 -18.40 -7.89 14.43
CA TYR A 317 -18.97 -9.09 15.05
C TYR A 317 -18.36 -9.47 16.39
N PHE A 318 -17.06 -9.22 16.58
CA PHE A 318 -16.41 -9.54 17.84
C PHE A 318 -16.95 -8.68 18.96
N LEU A 319 -17.26 -9.32 20.09
CA LEU A 319 -17.62 -8.60 21.28
C LEU A 319 -16.47 -7.70 21.72
N HIS A 320 -16.83 -6.52 22.18
CA HIS A 320 -15.90 -5.53 22.65
C HIS A 320 -16.46 -4.79 23.85
N HIS A 321 -15.55 -4.27 24.66
CA HIS A 321 -15.87 -3.45 25.83
C HIS A 321 -14.80 -2.34 25.92
N GLU A 322 -15.25 -1.09 26.06
CA GLU A 322 -14.36 0.10 26.11
C GLU A 322 -13.36 0.16 24.94
N GLY A 323 -13.85 -0.18 23.73
CA GLY A 323 -13.04 -0.18 22.51
C GLY A 323 -12.16 -1.42 22.32
N ARG A 324 -11.93 -2.23 23.36
CA ARG A 324 -11.10 -3.44 23.29
C ARG A 324 -11.91 -4.69 22.93
N ARG A 325 -11.43 -5.49 21.98
CA ARG A 325 -12.00 -6.80 21.61
C ARG A 325 -11.78 -7.82 22.72
N LEU A 326 -12.84 -8.54 23.03
CA LEU A 326 -12.86 -9.64 23.99
C LEU A 326 -12.67 -11.00 23.31
N GLU A 327 -12.94 -11.09 22.00
CA GLU A 327 -13.01 -12.35 21.27
C GLU A 327 -11.90 -12.51 20.24
N THR A 328 -11.50 -13.78 20.05
CA THR A 328 -10.82 -14.27 18.85
C THR A 328 -11.85 -14.91 17.90
N PRO A 329 -11.51 -15.22 16.64
CA PRO A 329 -12.48 -15.86 15.75
C PRO A 329 -12.97 -17.21 16.28
N GLN A 330 -12.13 -17.99 16.96
CA GLN A 330 -12.55 -19.25 17.56
C GLN A 330 -13.53 -19.06 18.71
N TYR A 331 -13.32 -18.06 19.57
CA TYR A 331 -14.25 -17.73 20.64
C TYR A 331 -15.58 -17.24 20.09
N PHE A 332 -15.55 -16.42 19.05
CA PHE A 332 -16.72 -15.96 18.33
C PHE A 332 -17.56 -17.14 17.79
N TRP A 333 -16.93 -18.09 17.08
CA TRP A 333 -17.66 -19.25 16.57
C TRP A 333 -18.24 -20.11 17.68
N MET A 334 -17.48 -20.35 18.75
CA MET A 334 -17.95 -21.14 19.88
C MET A 334 -19.08 -20.44 20.63
N ARG A 335 -19.01 -19.11 20.82
CA ARG A 335 -20.11 -18.33 21.40
C ARG A 335 -21.40 -18.49 20.61
N VAL A 336 -21.34 -18.34 19.28
CA VAL A 336 -22.52 -18.48 18.42
C VAL A 336 -23.08 -19.89 18.55
N ALA A 337 -22.22 -20.90 18.48
CA ALA A 337 -22.60 -22.30 18.63
C ALA A 337 -23.27 -22.61 19.99
N MET A 338 -22.67 -22.13 21.09
CA MET A 338 -23.25 -22.24 22.43
C MET A 338 -24.59 -21.54 22.52
N GLY A 339 -24.69 -20.32 21.98
CA GLY A 339 -25.91 -19.52 21.96
C GLY A 339 -27.08 -20.22 21.27
N LEU A 340 -26.81 -20.94 20.18
CA LEU A 340 -27.80 -21.76 19.47
C LEU A 340 -28.15 -23.05 20.23
N ALA A 341 -27.22 -23.60 20.99
CA ALA A 341 -27.39 -24.87 21.71
C ALA A 341 -27.95 -24.73 23.14
N ILE A 342 -28.27 -23.51 23.62
CA ILE A 342 -28.69 -23.26 25.02
C ILE A 342 -29.84 -24.19 25.46
N ASN A 343 -30.79 -24.44 24.55
CA ASN A 343 -32.02 -25.20 24.83
C ASN A 343 -31.98 -26.67 24.35
N GLU A 344 -30.81 -27.21 24.00
CA GLU A 344 -30.63 -28.61 23.58
C GLU A 344 -30.62 -29.62 24.76
N GLY A 345 -31.02 -29.17 25.95
CA GLY A 345 -31.14 -29.99 27.16
C GLY A 345 -29.81 -30.64 27.56
N ARG A 346 -29.81 -31.97 27.72
CA ARG A 346 -28.62 -32.74 28.12
C ARG A 346 -27.52 -32.77 27.05
N GLN A 347 -27.87 -32.55 25.78
CA GLN A 347 -26.95 -32.64 24.65
C GLN A 347 -26.32 -31.30 24.26
N LYS A 348 -26.54 -30.23 25.04
CA LYS A 348 -26.09 -28.88 24.69
C LYS A 348 -24.59 -28.77 24.41
N ASN A 349 -23.75 -29.52 25.13
CA ASN A 349 -22.31 -29.50 24.91
C ASN A 349 -21.95 -30.19 23.60
N GLU A 350 -22.53 -31.36 23.32
CA GLU A 350 -22.36 -32.09 22.06
C GLU A 350 -22.80 -31.25 20.85
N ARG A 351 -23.98 -30.62 20.94
CA ARG A 351 -24.52 -29.76 19.88
C ARG A 351 -23.71 -28.48 19.68
N ALA A 352 -23.24 -27.85 20.74
CA ALA A 352 -22.34 -26.69 20.62
C ALA A 352 -21.04 -27.06 19.88
N ILE A 353 -20.45 -28.22 20.16
CA ILE A 353 -19.24 -28.68 19.45
C ILE A 353 -19.55 -28.96 17.97
N GLU A 354 -20.68 -29.61 17.67
CA GLU A 354 -21.12 -29.88 16.30
C GLU A 354 -21.35 -28.58 15.50
N PHE A 355 -22.07 -27.61 16.07
CA PHE A 355 -22.32 -26.33 15.43
C PHE A 355 -21.02 -25.54 15.24
N TYR A 356 -20.15 -25.54 16.25
CA TYR A 356 -18.82 -24.94 16.14
C TYR A 356 -18.01 -25.56 15.00
N GLU A 357 -18.02 -26.88 14.84
CA GLU A 357 -17.33 -27.57 13.75
C GLU A 357 -17.79 -27.06 12.39
N VAL A 358 -19.09 -26.98 12.19
CA VAL A 358 -19.71 -26.53 10.93
C VAL A 358 -19.38 -25.06 10.64
N LEU A 359 -19.52 -24.18 11.64
CA LEU A 359 -19.27 -22.74 11.51
C LEU A 359 -17.80 -22.42 11.28
N SER A 360 -16.90 -22.99 12.09
CA SER A 360 -15.46 -22.68 12.06
C SER A 360 -14.72 -23.31 10.88
N THR A 361 -15.33 -24.27 10.17
CA THR A 361 -14.82 -24.83 8.90
C THR A 361 -15.46 -24.19 7.67
N PHE A 362 -16.29 -23.16 7.86
CA PHE A 362 -17.02 -22.44 6.81
C PHE A 362 -17.94 -23.30 5.94
N ARG A 363 -18.35 -24.50 6.42
CA ARG A 363 -19.30 -25.36 5.72
C ARG A 363 -20.70 -24.76 5.67
N PHE A 364 -21.04 -23.99 6.70
CA PHE A 364 -22.25 -23.19 6.76
C PHE A 364 -21.97 -21.95 7.61
N ILE A 365 -22.56 -20.83 7.22
CA ILE A 365 -22.48 -19.57 7.93
C ILE A 365 -23.91 -19.11 8.24
N SER A 366 -24.18 -18.85 9.51
CA SER A 366 -25.48 -18.32 9.94
C SER A 366 -25.70 -16.89 9.44
N SER A 367 -26.95 -16.44 9.44
CA SER A 367 -27.29 -15.07 9.10
C SER A 367 -26.63 -14.05 10.03
N THR A 368 -26.40 -12.83 9.55
CA THR A 368 -25.87 -11.70 10.34
C THR A 368 -26.52 -11.53 11.72
N PRO A 369 -27.86 -11.48 11.88
CA PRO A 369 -28.48 -11.35 13.20
C PRO A 369 -28.14 -12.51 14.14
N THR A 370 -28.06 -13.74 13.63
CA THR A 370 -27.64 -14.91 14.42
C THR A 370 -26.20 -14.73 14.90
N LEU A 371 -25.27 -14.40 14.01
CA LEU A 371 -23.86 -14.23 14.34
C LEU A 371 -23.62 -13.12 15.38
N PHE A 372 -24.37 -12.03 15.26
CA PHE A 372 -24.24 -10.87 16.15
C PHE A 372 -24.86 -11.14 17.53
N ASN A 373 -26.04 -11.75 17.57
CA ASN A 373 -26.86 -11.80 18.79
C ASN A 373 -26.82 -13.14 19.53
N ALA A 374 -26.37 -14.23 18.91
CA ALA A 374 -26.29 -15.53 19.59
C ALA A 374 -25.36 -15.47 20.81
N GLY A 375 -25.87 -15.96 21.94
CA GLY A 375 -25.17 -15.96 23.23
C GLY A 375 -25.22 -14.62 23.99
N THR A 376 -25.90 -13.60 23.47
CA THR A 376 -26.09 -12.31 24.15
C THR A 376 -27.34 -12.31 25.04
N LEU A 377 -27.57 -11.21 25.80
CA LEU A 377 -28.74 -11.07 26.69
C LEU A 377 -30.08 -10.98 25.94
N HIS A 378 -30.07 -10.44 24.73
CA HIS A 378 -31.27 -10.26 23.90
C HIS A 378 -31.02 -10.84 22.50
N PRO A 379 -31.09 -12.18 22.35
CA PRO A 379 -30.72 -12.86 21.12
C PRO A 379 -31.79 -12.70 20.02
N GLN A 380 -31.84 -11.55 19.34
CA GLN A 380 -32.64 -11.40 18.13
C GLN A 380 -31.94 -12.08 16.95
N LEU A 381 -32.17 -13.39 16.80
CA LEU A 381 -31.47 -14.24 15.83
C LEU A 381 -31.99 -14.11 14.39
N SER A 382 -33.22 -13.60 14.25
CA SER A 382 -33.87 -13.34 12.97
C SER A 382 -34.16 -11.85 12.85
N SER A 383 -34.04 -11.32 11.63
CA SER A 383 -34.25 -9.90 11.36
C SER A 383 -35.09 -9.65 10.11
N CYS A 384 -35.76 -10.64 9.55
CA CYS A 384 -36.61 -10.47 8.36
C CYS A 384 -38.05 -10.78 8.74
N TYR A 385 -38.95 -9.81 8.57
CA TYR A 385 -40.34 -9.93 8.95
C TYR A 385 -41.26 -9.56 7.79
N LEU A 386 -42.44 -10.19 7.76
CA LEU A 386 -43.49 -9.86 6.82
C LEU A 386 -44.76 -9.49 7.58
N SER A 387 -45.45 -8.47 7.11
CA SER A 387 -46.76 -8.05 7.60
C SER A 387 -47.72 -7.85 6.44
N THR A 388 -49.02 -7.96 6.72
CA THR A 388 -50.08 -7.53 5.78
C THR A 388 -50.90 -6.47 6.49
N VAL A 389 -51.16 -5.36 5.80
CA VAL A 389 -51.87 -4.21 6.34
C VAL A 389 -53.34 -4.35 5.97
N MET A 390 -54.22 -4.36 6.97
CA MET A 390 -55.66 -4.34 6.79
C MET A 390 -56.18 -2.91 6.58
N ASP A 391 -57.27 -2.76 5.82
CA ASP A 391 -57.91 -1.48 5.47
C ASP A 391 -58.72 -0.88 6.63
N ASP A 392 -58.03 -0.64 7.74
CA ASP A 392 -58.55 -0.06 8.97
C ASP A 392 -57.48 0.86 9.58
N LEU A 393 -57.87 2.04 10.05
CA LEU A 393 -56.93 3.06 10.50
C LEU A 393 -56.14 2.60 11.74
N GLU A 394 -56.80 1.89 12.66
CA GLU A 394 -56.13 1.35 13.85
C GLU A 394 -55.12 0.29 13.45
N HIS A 395 -55.48 -0.62 12.52
CA HIS A 395 -54.56 -1.63 12.04
C HIS A 395 -53.37 -1.04 11.24
N ILE A 396 -53.58 -0.01 10.43
CA ILE A 396 -52.51 0.70 9.72
C ILE A 396 -51.47 1.22 10.71
N PHE A 397 -51.91 1.97 11.73
CA PHE A 397 -50.99 2.53 12.72
C PHE A 397 -50.42 1.48 13.67
N LYS A 398 -51.11 0.37 13.91
CA LYS A 398 -50.54 -0.79 14.60
C LYS A 398 -49.34 -1.35 13.84
N VAL A 399 -49.48 -1.58 12.52
CA VAL A 399 -48.37 -2.11 11.70
C VAL A 399 -47.19 -1.13 11.68
N ILE A 400 -47.43 0.17 11.53
CA ILE A 400 -46.37 1.20 11.62
C ILE A 400 -45.67 1.15 13.00
N SER A 401 -46.42 0.97 14.09
CA SER A 401 -45.86 0.79 15.43
C SER A 401 -45.02 -0.50 15.52
N ASP A 402 -45.49 -1.59 14.92
CA ASP A 402 -44.79 -2.88 14.92
C ASP A 402 -43.50 -2.79 14.08
N ASP A 403 -43.54 -2.12 12.94
CA ASP A 403 -42.37 -1.82 12.11
C ASP A 403 -41.30 -1.08 12.92
N ALA A 404 -41.69 -0.02 13.64
CA ALA A 404 -40.76 0.72 14.50
C ALA A 404 -40.13 -0.18 15.58
N LYS A 405 -40.91 -1.08 16.19
CA LYS A 405 -40.41 -2.02 17.21
C LYS A 405 -39.48 -3.07 16.61
N LEU A 406 -39.78 -3.59 15.42
CA LEU A 406 -38.99 -4.60 14.74
C LEU A 406 -37.68 -4.00 14.17
N SER A 407 -37.73 -2.78 13.65
CA SER A 407 -36.56 -2.04 13.16
C SER A 407 -35.65 -1.52 14.28
N LYS A 408 -36.12 -1.41 15.53
CA LYS A 408 -35.30 -1.04 16.71
C LYS A 408 -33.99 -1.83 16.79
N TRP A 409 -34.00 -3.07 16.33
CA TRP A 409 -32.84 -3.98 16.33
C TRP A 409 -32.40 -4.36 14.92
N ALA A 410 -32.52 -3.42 13.98
CA ALA A 410 -32.16 -3.59 12.56
C ALA A 410 -32.93 -4.71 11.84
N GLY A 411 -34.21 -4.91 12.18
CA GLY A 411 -35.14 -5.74 11.41
C GLY A 411 -35.45 -5.12 10.04
N GLY A 412 -35.30 -5.92 8.98
CA GLY A 412 -35.84 -5.68 7.65
C GLY A 412 -37.30 -6.13 7.56
N LEU A 413 -38.10 -5.34 6.84
CA LEU A 413 -39.55 -5.43 6.84
C LEU A 413 -40.07 -5.52 5.40
N GLY A 414 -41.02 -6.42 5.18
CA GLY A 414 -41.82 -6.49 3.97
C GLY A 414 -43.29 -6.36 4.32
N ASN A 415 -43.90 -5.24 3.91
CA ASN A 415 -45.30 -4.97 4.21
C ASN A 415 -46.14 -5.10 2.96
N ASP A 416 -47.16 -5.95 3.00
CA ASP A 416 -48.19 -6.05 1.98
C ASP A 416 -49.29 -5.03 2.25
N TRP A 417 -49.41 -4.05 1.34
CA TRP A 417 -50.37 -2.95 1.43
C TRP A 417 -51.60 -3.13 0.52
N THR A 418 -51.77 -4.30 -0.09
CA THR A 418 -52.77 -4.54 -1.14
C THR A 418 -54.20 -4.29 -0.66
N ASN A 419 -54.51 -4.53 0.61
CA ASN A 419 -55.87 -4.37 1.12
C ASN A 419 -56.31 -2.89 1.23
N ILE A 420 -55.37 -1.93 1.31
CA ILE A 420 -55.72 -0.53 1.54
C ILE A 420 -56.52 0.02 0.35
N ARG A 421 -57.68 0.62 0.66
CA ARG A 421 -58.55 1.18 -0.36
C ARG A 421 -57.85 2.27 -1.18
N ALA A 422 -58.09 2.26 -2.49
CA ALA A 422 -57.49 3.21 -3.43
C ALA A 422 -58.01 4.65 -3.26
N THR A 423 -57.33 5.60 -3.89
CA THR A 423 -57.74 7.01 -3.96
C THR A 423 -59.15 7.12 -4.54
N GLY A 424 -59.98 7.96 -3.92
CA GLY A 424 -61.39 8.16 -4.31
C GLY A 424 -62.37 7.18 -3.65
N ALA A 425 -61.91 6.12 -2.99
CA ALA A 425 -62.79 5.21 -2.27
C ALA A 425 -63.52 5.93 -1.11
N HIS A 426 -64.78 5.61 -0.89
CA HIS A 426 -65.59 6.22 0.16
C HIS A 426 -65.12 5.80 1.56
N ILE A 427 -65.16 6.75 2.52
CA ILE A 427 -64.86 6.48 3.93
C ILE A 427 -66.14 6.70 4.76
N LYS A 428 -66.70 5.58 5.23
CA LYS A 428 -67.82 5.59 6.17
C LYS A 428 -67.34 6.18 7.51
N GLY A 429 -68.00 7.25 7.98
CA GLY A 429 -67.66 7.95 9.22
C GLY A 429 -67.26 9.40 8.99
N THR A 430 -66.16 9.66 8.28
CA THR A 430 -65.75 11.03 7.89
C THR A 430 -66.57 11.58 6.73
N ASN A 431 -67.33 10.73 6.04
CA ASN A 431 -68.12 11.05 4.86
C ASN A 431 -67.29 11.71 3.73
N GLY A 432 -65.99 11.37 3.68
CA GLY A 432 -65.04 11.85 2.68
C GLY A 432 -64.57 10.76 1.73
N THR A 433 -63.53 11.07 0.97
CA THR A 433 -62.86 10.16 0.05
C THR A 433 -61.42 9.88 0.51
N SER A 434 -60.98 8.64 0.34
CA SER A 434 -59.61 8.21 0.63
C SER A 434 -58.62 8.88 -0.32
N GLN A 435 -57.44 9.22 0.20
CA GLN A 435 -56.29 9.67 -0.60
C GLN A 435 -55.45 8.48 -1.12
N GLY A 436 -55.84 7.24 -0.80
CA GLY A 436 -55.13 6.02 -1.18
C GLY A 436 -54.00 5.66 -0.22
N VAL A 437 -53.12 4.77 -0.66
CA VAL A 437 -52.06 4.17 0.18
C VAL A 437 -50.84 5.08 0.39
N ILE A 438 -50.57 6.00 -0.54
CA ILE A 438 -49.33 6.80 -0.57
C ILE A 438 -49.12 7.63 0.71
N PRO A 439 -50.13 8.30 1.30
CA PRO A 439 -49.93 9.03 2.56
C PRO A 439 -49.52 8.12 3.71
N PHE A 440 -50.01 6.88 3.76
CA PHE A 440 -49.65 5.92 4.81
C PHE A 440 -48.24 5.36 4.62
N LEU A 441 -47.78 5.14 3.38
CA LEU A 441 -46.40 4.73 3.10
C LEU A 441 -45.36 5.80 3.43
N LYS A 442 -45.77 7.07 3.48
CA LYS A 442 -44.88 8.19 3.79
C LYS A 442 -44.64 8.34 5.30
N VAL A 443 -45.58 7.86 6.12
CA VAL A 443 -45.44 7.75 7.57
C VAL A 443 -44.51 6.59 7.86
#